data_AF-W9CH79-F1
#
_entry.id   AF-W9CH79-F1
#
_cell.length_a   1.000
_cell.length_b   1.000
_cell.length_c   1.000
_cell.angle_alpha   90.00
_cell.angle_beta   90.00
_cell.angle_gamma   90.00
#
_symmetry.space_group_name_H-M   'P 1'
#
loop_
_entity.id
_entity.type
_entity.pdbx_description
1 polymer ?
#
loop_
_entity_poly.entity_id
_entity_poly.type
_entity_poly.pdbx_seq_one_letter_code
_entity_poly.pdbx_strand_id
1 'polypeptide(L)'
;MNAASEESVENPPVELSYQEVQIRDRLEAATKAYPKDNAEVALQKFVVDKWIEGVAFWYNGARYIIGKDTKHFRNKSRCISNFQYQIHSDRMFLNPLGPSVDLRNVDFVAKKTKVVRKQWAHCSEGQWNLPTTDEHHLLRFPKEILLRILKYTLVLPAGFVYPKLVSSNWRRHYNEPHHFVSLPETITVDHNSGFPYNADYFDTEFPIIKRRSLHDNKGTYTELRRVIRPRIDATLLRTSKYFHEFGSGMLFGNNILSFSGTQHRQRSSDSFPPSLIMNSVYMPNSQRPTVNDELGTVPDVSAAIQQIQGRNSIKALEGWCYYDDFLRFLYHVRPRNASLIKKLRFHGHVVTHTCSEALGCDRCYKKDLIASLKLYIPFINHFCPGLQELVLEVDSDFMIENLYKRQQEFDEVFGKFLEDGIRELKTMNVLTIIPKSGEHTKVETHVAAETVYWFWKRANA
;
A
#
# COMPACT_ATOMS: atom_id res chain seq x y z
N MET A 1 -0.87 -14.01 -84.65
CA MET A 1 -1.61 -13.61 -83.45
C MET A 1 -1.18 -14.52 -82.33
N ASN A 2 -0.39 -14.01 -81.39
CA ASN A 2 -0.27 -14.52 -80.03
C ASN A 2 0.25 -13.37 -79.19
N ALA A 3 -0.65 -12.82 -78.36
CA ALA A 3 -0.38 -11.74 -77.43
C ALA A 3 0.39 -12.32 -76.23
N ALA A 4 1.58 -11.78 -75.97
CA ALA A 4 2.29 -12.02 -74.73
C ALA A 4 1.72 -11.08 -73.66
N SER A 5 1.17 -11.66 -72.60
CA SER A 5 0.68 -10.98 -71.42
C SER A 5 1.86 -10.56 -70.53
N GLU A 6 1.97 -9.27 -70.25
CA GLU A 6 2.82 -8.73 -69.17
C GLU A 6 2.18 -9.07 -67.82
N GLU A 7 2.78 -10.03 -67.08
CA GLU A 7 2.50 -10.21 -65.67
C GLU A 7 3.20 -9.10 -64.87
N SER A 8 2.38 -8.26 -64.23
CA SER A 8 2.83 -7.28 -63.25
C SER A 8 3.26 -8.00 -61.97
N VAL A 9 4.53 -7.86 -61.62
CA VAL A 9 5.08 -8.32 -60.34
C VAL A 9 4.59 -7.37 -59.25
N GLU A 10 3.52 -7.74 -58.55
CA GLU A 10 3.14 -7.10 -57.30
C GLU A 10 4.23 -7.36 -56.25
N ASN A 11 4.94 -6.31 -55.85
CA ASN A 11 5.85 -6.38 -54.71
C ASN A 11 5.04 -6.67 -53.44
N PRO A 12 5.41 -7.67 -52.62
CA PRO A 12 4.73 -7.94 -51.37
C PRO A 12 4.84 -6.74 -50.41
N PRO A 13 3.82 -6.50 -49.57
CA PRO A 13 3.83 -5.36 -48.65
C PRO A 13 5.00 -5.48 -47.68
N VAL A 14 5.79 -4.40 -47.59
CA VAL A 14 6.89 -4.26 -46.63
C VAL A 14 6.32 -4.41 -45.22
N GLU A 15 6.66 -5.50 -44.54
CA GLU A 15 6.35 -5.69 -43.12
C GLU A 15 7.05 -4.60 -42.32
N LEU A 16 6.27 -3.63 -41.83
CA LEU A 16 6.74 -2.59 -40.92
C LEU A 16 7.26 -3.24 -39.64
N SER A 17 8.41 -2.78 -39.15
CA SER A 17 8.93 -3.25 -37.88
C SER A 17 7.96 -2.91 -36.74
N TYR A 18 7.94 -3.75 -35.69
CA TYR A 18 7.08 -3.55 -34.51
C TYR A 18 7.15 -2.13 -33.91
N GLN A 19 8.31 -1.47 -34.02
CA GLN A 19 8.50 -0.10 -33.56
C GLN A 19 7.80 0.93 -34.47
N GLU A 20 7.78 0.72 -35.78
CA GLU A 20 7.10 1.60 -36.74
C GLU A 20 5.58 1.51 -36.61
N VAL A 21 5.06 0.30 -36.35
CA VAL A 21 3.63 0.10 -36.04
C VAL A 21 3.24 0.87 -34.79
N GLN A 22 3.99 0.75 -33.69
CA GLN A 22 3.72 1.48 -32.46
C GLN A 22 3.79 3.01 -32.62
N ILE A 23 4.72 3.52 -33.44
CA ILE A 23 4.82 4.97 -33.70
C ILE A 23 3.60 5.45 -34.49
N ARG A 24 3.15 4.68 -35.48
CA ARG A 24 1.97 5.02 -36.28
C ARG A 24 0.71 5.06 -35.44
N ASP A 25 0.48 4.06 -34.60
CA ASP A 25 -0.68 3.99 -33.71
C ASP A 25 -0.71 5.17 -32.73
N ARG A 26 0.47 5.57 -32.21
CA ARG A 26 0.62 6.73 -31.33
C ARG A 26 0.36 8.05 -32.05
N LEU A 27 0.78 8.18 -33.32
CA LEU A 27 0.54 9.36 -34.14
C LEU A 27 -0.95 9.52 -34.48
N GLU A 28 -1.63 8.42 -34.78
CA GLU A 28 -3.07 8.40 -35.02
C GLU A 28 -3.84 8.83 -33.75
N ALA A 29 -3.50 8.25 -32.60
CA ALA A 29 -4.08 8.62 -31.32
C ALA A 29 -3.83 10.11 -30.98
N ALA A 30 -2.62 10.61 -31.25
CA ALA A 30 -2.27 12.01 -31.05
C ALA A 30 -3.09 12.96 -31.92
N THR A 31 -3.21 12.65 -33.22
CA THR A 31 -3.97 13.47 -34.17
C THR A 31 -5.46 13.49 -33.81
N LYS A 32 -5.99 12.37 -33.30
CA LYS A 32 -7.36 12.30 -32.78
C LYS A 32 -7.57 13.12 -31.51
N ALA A 33 -6.59 13.14 -30.61
CA ALA A 33 -6.66 13.91 -29.36
C ALA A 33 -6.48 15.42 -29.58
N TYR A 34 -5.67 15.82 -30.57
CA TYR A 34 -5.36 17.21 -30.90
C TYR A 34 -5.62 17.52 -32.38
N PRO A 35 -6.89 17.49 -32.84
CA PRO A 35 -7.23 17.58 -34.27
C PRO A 35 -6.96 18.94 -34.91
N LYS A 36 -6.70 19.97 -34.09
CA LYS A 36 -6.40 21.34 -34.54
C LYS A 36 -4.91 21.60 -34.74
N ASP A 37 -4.06 20.71 -34.26
CA ASP A 37 -2.61 20.83 -34.37
C ASP A 37 -2.10 20.01 -35.56
N ASN A 38 -0.95 20.39 -36.13
CA ASN A 38 -0.29 19.54 -37.10
C ASN A 38 0.22 18.25 -36.42
N ALA A 39 0.53 17.22 -37.21
CA ALA A 39 0.89 15.89 -36.70
C ALA A 39 2.07 15.90 -35.70
N GLU A 40 3.07 16.76 -35.94
CA GLU A 40 4.26 16.87 -35.08
C GLU A 40 3.92 17.52 -33.73
N VAL A 41 3.17 18.62 -33.74
CA VAL A 41 2.71 19.32 -32.53
C VAL A 41 1.70 18.47 -31.75
N ALA A 42 0.80 17.78 -32.45
CA ALA A 42 -0.14 16.83 -31.86
C ALA A 42 0.61 15.69 -31.15
N LEU A 43 1.62 15.10 -31.81
CA LEU A 43 2.45 14.06 -31.22
C LEU A 43 3.20 14.57 -29.99
N GLN A 44 3.80 15.77 -30.07
CA GLN A 44 4.47 16.41 -28.93
C GLN A 44 3.50 16.54 -27.74
N LYS A 45 2.34 17.18 -27.93
CA LYS A 45 1.35 17.38 -26.86
C LYS A 45 0.89 16.05 -26.29
N PHE A 46 0.57 15.09 -27.15
CA PHE A 46 0.12 13.77 -26.71
C PHE A 46 1.18 13.02 -25.90
N VAL A 47 2.44 13.00 -26.37
CA VAL A 47 3.54 12.33 -25.69
C VAL A 47 3.83 12.97 -24.34
N VAL A 48 3.81 14.30 -24.26
CA VAL A 48 4.05 15.05 -23.00
C VAL A 48 2.88 14.90 -22.03
N ASP A 49 1.65 15.11 -22.50
CA ASP A 49 0.44 15.08 -21.66
C ASP A 49 0.16 13.69 -21.11
N LYS A 50 0.43 12.64 -21.90
CA LYS A 50 0.29 11.23 -21.48
C LYS A 50 1.59 10.64 -20.91
N TRP A 51 2.68 11.40 -20.92
CA TRP A 51 4.01 10.99 -20.48
C TRP A 51 4.49 9.65 -21.06
N ILE A 52 4.45 9.51 -22.39
CA ILE A 52 4.69 8.24 -23.09
C ILE A 52 6.19 7.95 -23.25
N GLU A 53 6.69 6.93 -22.56
CA GLU A 53 8.10 6.52 -22.62
C GLU A 53 8.53 6.05 -24.02
N GLY A 54 9.78 6.39 -24.38
CA GLY A 54 10.46 5.90 -25.58
C GLY A 54 10.08 6.57 -26.90
N VAL A 55 9.15 7.53 -26.90
CA VAL A 55 8.78 8.28 -28.12
C VAL A 55 9.65 9.51 -28.26
N ALA A 56 10.36 9.60 -29.38
CA ALA A 56 11.06 10.82 -29.74
C ALA A 56 10.09 11.84 -30.36
N PHE A 57 10.25 13.11 -29.98
CA PHE A 57 9.48 14.22 -30.55
C PHE A 57 10.37 15.45 -30.69
N TRP A 58 9.92 16.41 -31.49
CA TRP A 58 10.63 17.65 -31.74
C TRP A 58 9.93 18.80 -31.01
N TYR A 59 10.72 19.72 -30.46
CA TYR A 59 10.23 20.93 -29.82
C TYR A 59 11.27 22.04 -29.96
N ASN A 60 10.89 23.19 -30.51
CA ASN A 60 11.77 24.34 -30.76
C ASN A 60 13.08 23.94 -31.49
N GLY A 61 12.98 23.10 -32.52
CA GLY A 61 14.15 22.65 -33.31
C GLY A 61 15.08 21.68 -32.59
N ALA A 62 14.75 21.24 -31.38
CA ALA A 62 15.51 20.24 -30.63
C ALA A 62 14.73 18.93 -30.49
N ARG A 63 15.46 17.81 -30.52
CA ARG A 63 14.88 16.48 -30.34
C ARG A 63 14.82 16.11 -28.85
N TYR A 64 13.67 15.59 -28.43
CA TYR A 64 13.41 15.13 -27.08
C TYR A 64 12.95 13.68 -27.08
N ILE A 65 13.08 13.01 -25.94
CA ILE A 65 12.49 11.69 -25.67
C ILE A 65 12.05 11.63 -24.21
N ILE A 66 10.94 10.97 -23.93
CA ILE A 66 10.56 10.64 -22.55
C ILE A 66 11.30 9.37 -22.13
N GLY A 67 12.19 9.51 -21.17
CA GLY A 67 12.88 8.41 -20.54
C GLY A 67 12.11 7.86 -19.34
N LYS A 68 12.55 6.70 -18.86
CA LYS A 68 11.95 6.04 -17.69
C LYS A 68 12.02 6.93 -16.45
N ASP A 69 10.91 6.99 -15.72
CA ASP A 69 10.82 7.78 -14.50
C ASP A 69 11.90 7.39 -13.47
N THR A 70 12.49 8.43 -12.88
CA THR A 70 13.49 8.32 -11.82
C THR A 70 12.79 8.23 -10.48
N LYS A 71 12.88 7.06 -9.87
CA LYS A 71 12.32 6.76 -8.57
C LYS A 71 13.22 7.31 -7.45
N HIS A 72 12.81 8.41 -6.80
CA HIS A 72 13.55 9.00 -5.67
C HIS A 72 13.23 8.29 -4.36
N PHE A 73 13.30 6.97 -4.36
CA PHE A 73 13.17 6.15 -3.16
C PHE A 73 14.09 4.93 -3.29
N ARG A 74 14.55 4.41 -2.15
CA ARG A 74 15.34 3.19 -2.13
C ARG A 74 14.40 2.02 -2.42
N ASN A 75 14.64 1.28 -3.50
CA ASN A 75 13.89 0.05 -3.76
C ASN A 75 14.25 -1.01 -2.71
N LYS A 76 13.41 -1.14 -1.69
CA LYS A 76 13.60 -2.03 -0.54
C LYS A 76 13.54 -3.51 -0.91
N SER A 77 12.82 -3.92 -1.97
CA SER A 77 12.76 -5.33 -2.38
C SER A 77 14.06 -5.87 -2.98
N ARG A 78 14.96 -4.98 -3.41
CA ARG A 78 16.28 -5.33 -3.98
C ARG A 78 17.45 -4.96 -3.06
N CYS A 79 17.18 -4.36 -1.91
CA CYS A 79 18.22 -3.91 -0.97
C CYS A 79 18.46 -4.94 0.14
N ILE A 80 18.78 -6.19 -0.23
CA ILE A 80 19.28 -7.23 0.70
C ILE A 80 20.77 -6.95 1.05
N SER A 81 21.15 -5.68 1.15
CA SER A 81 22.52 -5.32 1.49
C SER A 81 22.63 -5.28 3.01
N ASN A 82 23.33 -6.27 3.58
CA ASN A 82 23.72 -6.41 5.00
C ASN A 82 22.93 -7.46 5.82
N PHE A 83 22.62 -8.61 5.24
CA PHE A 83 22.17 -9.78 6.00
C PHE A 83 23.26 -10.84 6.07
N GLN A 84 23.37 -11.49 7.23
CA GLN A 84 23.99 -12.80 7.36
C GLN A 84 22.94 -13.85 7.00
N TYR A 85 23.30 -14.73 6.07
CA TYR A 85 22.52 -15.91 5.81
C TYR A 85 22.77 -16.92 6.92
N GLN A 86 21.70 -17.40 7.53
CA GLN A 86 21.77 -18.52 8.47
C GLN A 86 20.86 -19.63 7.97
N ILE A 87 21.43 -20.81 7.78
CA ILE A 87 20.69 -22.00 7.35
C ILE A 87 20.33 -22.79 8.61
N HIS A 88 19.06 -23.14 8.77
CA HIS A 88 18.58 -24.00 9.85
C HIS A 88 17.45 -24.88 9.31
N SER A 89 17.57 -26.21 9.45
CA SER A 89 16.57 -27.18 8.97
C SER A 89 16.14 -26.93 7.52
N ASP A 90 17.10 -26.84 6.60
CA ASP A 90 16.92 -26.58 5.15
C ASP A 90 16.22 -25.25 4.80
N ARG A 91 16.03 -24.36 5.79
CA ARG A 91 15.48 -23.03 5.60
C ARG A 91 16.59 -22.00 5.73
N MET A 92 16.64 -21.06 4.78
CA MET A 92 17.59 -19.96 4.83
C MET A 92 16.92 -18.70 5.38
N PHE A 93 17.44 -18.22 6.51
CA PHE A 93 16.97 -17.03 7.19
C PHE A 93 17.93 -15.86 6.95
N LEU A 94 17.36 -14.66 6.91
CA LEU A 94 18.04 -13.40 6.67
C LEU A 94 18.16 -12.64 7.99
N ASN A 95 19.32 -12.73 8.64
CA ASN A 95 19.58 -12.01 9.89
C ASN A 95 20.34 -10.72 9.61
N PRO A 96 19.88 -9.55 10.08
CA PRO A 96 20.62 -8.31 9.87
C PRO A 96 22.02 -8.41 10.52
N LEU A 97 23.06 -7.98 9.81
CA LEU A 97 24.43 -7.95 10.32
C LEU A 97 24.57 -6.86 11.39
N GLY A 98 24.69 -7.26 12.66
CA GLY A 98 25.09 -6.41 13.79
C GLY A 98 23.95 -5.89 14.67
N PRO A 99 24.28 -5.30 15.84
CA PRO A 99 23.30 -4.63 16.69
C PRO A 99 22.63 -3.49 15.92
N SER A 100 21.39 -3.18 16.31
CA SER A 100 20.48 -2.20 15.69
C SER A 100 21.17 -1.24 14.73
N VAL A 101 20.81 -1.30 13.45
CA VAL A 101 21.31 -0.40 12.41
C VAL A 101 21.40 1.01 12.96
N ASP A 102 22.62 1.47 13.25
CA ASP A 102 22.89 2.86 13.64
C ASP A 102 22.14 3.77 12.68
N LEU A 103 21.57 4.88 13.13
CA LEU A 103 20.93 5.86 12.22
C LEU A 103 21.89 6.23 11.07
N ARG A 104 23.21 6.25 11.33
CA ARG A 104 24.27 6.42 10.34
C ARG A 104 24.28 5.34 9.23
N ASN A 105 23.83 4.13 9.54
CA ASN A 105 23.75 2.98 8.64
C ASN A 105 22.38 2.86 7.94
N VAL A 106 21.31 3.43 8.51
CA VAL A 106 19.96 3.44 7.91
C VAL A 106 19.94 4.35 6.67
N ASP A 107 20.60 5.50 6.76
CA ASP A 107 20.79 6.43 5.64
C ASP A 107 22.06 6.13 4.84
N PHE A 108 22.71 4.98 5.08
CA PHE A 108 23.86 4.57 4.31
C PHE A 108 23.45 4.17 2.90
N VAL A 109 23.60 5.14 2.03
CA VAL A 109 23.51 4.98 0.59
C VAL A 109 24.85 4.40 0.10
N ALA A 110 24.82 3.27 -0.62
CA ALA A 110 26.02 2.70 -1.23
C ALA A 110 26.75 3.76 -2.07
N LYS A 111 28.09 3.73 -2.17
CA LYS A 111 28.86 4.73 -2.94
C LYS A 111 28.31 4.97 -4.35
N LYS A 112 27.96 3.89 -5.07
CA LYS A 112 27.31 3.97 -6.39
C LYS A 112 26.00 4.75 -6.34
N THR A 113 25.16 4.46 -5.35
CA THR A 113 23.89 5.16 -5.14
C THR A 113 24.11 6.60 -4.64
N LYS A 114 25.21 6.91 -3.94
CA LYS A 114 25.57 8.30 -3.56
C LYS A 114 25.98 9.11 -4.78
N VAL A 115 26.75 8.52 -5.71
CA VAL A 115 27.11 9.16 -6.99
C VAL A 115 25.85 9.43 -7.81
N VAL A 116 24.98 8.43 -7.92
CA VAL A 116 23.69 8.56 -8.60
C VAL A 116 22.80 9.60 -7.91
N ARG A 117 22.69 9.59 -6.58
CA ARG A 117 21.97 10.63 -5.82
C ARG A 117 22.58 12.01 -5.99
N LYS A 118 23.90 12.15 -6.03
CA LYS A 118 24.55 13.46 -6.24
C LYS A 118 24.28 14.00 -7.65
N GLN A 119 24.25 13.13 -8.65
CA GLN A 119 23.80 13.49 -10.01
C GLN A 119 22.29 13.82 -10.03
N TRP A 120 21.52 13.17 -9.16
CA TRP A 120 20.06 13.24 -9.16
C TRP A 120 19.49 14.13 -8.05
N ALA A 121 20.32 14.77 -7.25
CA ALA A 121 19.93 15.72 -6.23
C ALA A 121 19.29 16.93 -6.90
N HIS A 122 18.28 17.51 -6.26
CA HIS A 122 17.86 18.87 -6.57
C HIS A 122 19.02 19.83 -6.24
N CYS A 123 19.19 20.91 -7.00
CA CYS A 123 20.27 21.88 -6.76
C CYS A 123 20.26 22.44 -5.33
N SER A 124 19.07 22.54 -4.72
CA SER A 124 18.92 22.98 -3.34
C SER A 124 19.28 21.92 -2.28
N GLU A 125 19.33 20.61 -2.60
CA GLU A 125 19.49 19.54 -1.57
C GLU A 125 20.73 19.75 -0.68
N GLY A 126 21.84 20.21 -1.24
CA GLY A 126 23.05 20.54 -0.48
C GLY A 126 22.95 21.82 0.35
N GLN A 127 21.95 22.66 0.10
CA GLN A 127 21.72 23.95 0.76
C GLN A 127 20.75 23.84 1.96
N TRP A 128 20.11 22.69 2.16
CA TRP A 128 19.15 22.49 3.27
C TRP A 128 19.80 21.98 4.57
N ASN A 129 21.07 21.56 4.53
CA ASN A 129 21.81 21.14 5.73
C ASN A 129 22.43 22.37 6.44
N LEU A 130 21.56 23.26 6.90
CA LEU A 130 21.97 24.48 7.58
C LEU A 130 22.16 24.22 9.09
N PRO A 131 23.03 24.96 9.79
CA PRO A 131 23.07 24.92 11.24
C PRO A 131 21.77 25.50 11.82
N THR A 132 21.39 25.07 13.03
CA THR A 132 20.17 25.57 13.72
C THR A 132 20.21 27.08 14.00
N THR A 133 21.40 27.69 13.93
CA THR A 133 21.64 29.13 14.07
C THR A 133 21.32 29.93 12.81
N ASP A 134 21.22 29.28 11.64
CA ASP A 134 20.91 29.93 10.36
C ASP A 134 19.45 30.36 10.31
N GLU A 135 19.17 31.56 9.80
CA GLU A 135 17.81 32.09 9.67
C GLU A 135 16.93 31.28 8.70
N HIS A 136 17.54 30.62 7.72
CA HIS A 136 16.87 29.78 6.73
C HIS A 136 16.76 28.32 7.19
N HIS A 137 17.22 27.98 8.40
CA HIS A 137 17.08 26.63 8.94
C HIS A 137 15.61 26.23 9.00
N LEU A 138 15.27 25.03 8.54
CA LEU A 138 13.88 24.57 8.40
C LEU A 138 13.07 24.75 9.70
N LEU A 139 13.65 24.45 10.87
CA LEU A 139 12.96 24.60 12.17
C LEU A 139 12.73 26.06 12.60
N ARG A 140 13.28 27.06 11.91
CA ARG A 140 12.98 28.48 12.15
C ARG A 140 11.77 28.99 11.35
N PHE A 141 11.26 28.18 10.42
CA PHE A 141 10.01 28.55 9.75
C PHE A 141 8.86 28.65 10.75
N PRO A 142 7.88 29.55 10.50
CA PRO A 142 6.68 29.62 11.31
C PRO A 142 6.03 28.24 11.44
N LYS A 143 5.45 27.97 12.62
CA LYS A 143 4.89 26.66 12.96
C LYS A 143 3.87 26.20 11.93
N GLU A 144 3.08 27.12 11.38
CA GLU A 144 2.05 26.89 10.38
C GLU A 144 2.65 26.34 9.08
N ILE A 145 3.81 26.86 8.66
CA ILE A 145 4.53 26.41 7.47
C ILE A 145 5.10 25.02 7.69
N LEU A 146 5.72 24.78 8.85
CA LEU A 146 6.20 23.45 9.23
C LEU A 146 5.08 22.42 9.23
N LEU A 147 3.93 22.74 9.81
CA LEU A 147 2.77 21.84 9.83
C LEU A 147 2.23 21.57 8.42
N ARG A 148 2.25 22.55 7.51
CA ARG A 148 1.88 22.34 6.10
C ARG A 148 2.85 21.40 5.38
N ILE A 149 4.15 21.57 5.58
CA ILE A 149 5.19 20.68 5.02
C ILE A 149 5.00 19.25 5.55
N LEU A 150 4.82 19.10 6.86
CA LEU A 150 4.58 17.81 7.49
C LEU A 150 3.29 17.17 6.95
N LYS A 151 2.21 17.93 6.84
CA LYS A 151 0.93 17.44 6.31
C LYS A 151 1.08 16.95 4.87
N TYR A 152 1.70 17.75 4.00
CA TYR A 152 1.94 17.37 2.61
C TYR A 152 2.78 16.09 2.49
N THR A 153 3.72 15.88 3.41
CA THR A 153 4.66 14.75 3.32
C THR A 153 4.15 13.47 4.01
N LEU A 154 3.27 13.60 5.01
CA LEU A 154 2.88 12.49 5.89
C LEU A 154 1.41 12.09 5.74
N VAL A 155 0.58 12.92 5.13
CA VAL A 155 -0.87 12.71 5.03
C VAL A 155 -1.23 12.50 3.57
N LEU A 156 -1.86 11.36 3.31
CA LEU A 156 -2.47 11.07 2.03
C LEU A 156 -3.81 11.83 1.92
N PRO A 157 -3.98 12.74 0.94
CA PRO A 157 -5.19 13.55 0.84
C PRO A 157 -6.47 12.74 0.62
N ALA A 158 -6.37 11.67 -0.16
CA ALA A 158 -7.46 10.74 -0.44
C ALA A 158 -6.91 9.31 -0.57
N GLY A 159 -7.64 8.34 -0.03
CA GLY A 159 -7.29 6.92 -0.12
C GLY A 159 -6.86 6.29 1.19
N PHE A 160 -6.19 5.15 1.09
CA PHE A 160 -5.90 4.26 2.21
C PHE A 160 -4.42 3.90 2.28
N VAL A 161 -3.89 3.81 3.49
CA VAL A 161 -2.52 3.35 3.77
C VAL A 161 -2.59 1.93 4.28
N TYR A 162 -1.83 1.01 3.68
CA TYR A 162 -1.73 -0.38 4.10
C TYR A 162 -0.35 -0.62 4.71
N PRO A 163 -0.20 -0.59 6.04
CA PRO A 163 1.08 -0.90 6.68
C PRO A 163 1.48 -2.35 6.41
N LYS A 164 2.75 -2.57 6.08
CA LYS A 164 3.33 -3.90 5.90
C LYS A 164 4.58 -4.04 6.76
N LEU A 165 4.49 -4.91 7.75
CA LEU A 165 5.56 -5.21 8.69
C LEU A 165 6.27 -6.51 8.29
N VAL A 166 7.47 -6.70 8.83
CA VAL A 166 8.20 -7.97 8.68
C VAL A 166 7.42 -9.04 9.44
N SER A 167 6.89 -10.01 8.71
CA SER A 167 6.21 -11.17 9.29
C SER A 167 7.17 -12.33 9.59
N SER A 168 8.30 -12.37 8.89
CA SER A 168 9.30 -13.43 9.01
C SER A 168 10.63 -13.00 8.39
N ASN A 169 11.74 -13.50 8.94
CA ASN A 169 13.07 -13.39 8.33
C ASN A 169 13.47 -14.60 7.46
N TRP A 170 12.56 -15.54 7.21
CA TRP A 170 12.78 -16.62 6.27
C TRP A 170 12.83 -16.06 4.84
N ARG A 171 13.90 -16.33 4.07
CA ARG A 171 14.15 -15.71 2.74
C ARG A 171 12.95 -15.72 1.80
N ARG A 172 12.18 -16.81 1.77
CA ARG A 172 11.02 -16.95 0.87
C ARG A 172 9.87 -16.00 1.22
N HIS A 173 9.80 -15.54 2.47
CA HIS A 173 8.71 -14.70 2.98
C HIS A 173 9.18 -13.35 3.55
N TYR A 174 10.49 -13.13 3.59
CA TYR A 174 11.06 -11.88 4.08
C TYR A 174 10.67 -10.72 3.18
N ASN A 175 10.16 -9.67 3.82
CA ASN A 175 9.92 -8.37 3.20
C ASN A 175 10.34 -7.29 4.20
N GLU A 176 11.07 -6.28 3.75
CA GLU A 176 11.35 -5.11 4.58
C GLU A 176 10.05 -4.39 4.98
N PRO A 177 10.01 -3.71 6.14
CA PRO A 177 8.86 -2.89 6.50
C PRO A 177 8.61 -1.78 5.48
N HIS A 178 7.38 -1.71 4.98
CA HIS A 178 6.92 -0.74 3.99
C HIS A 178 5.42 -0.47 4.15
N HIS A 179 4.85 0.28 3.21
CA HIS A 179 3.41 0.49 3.13
C HIS A 179 2.99 0.52 1.67
N PHE A 180 1.71 0.26 1.42
CA PHE A 180 1.07 0.55 0.14
C PHE A 180 0.08 1.70 0.31
N VAL A 181 -0.21 2.35 -0.81
CA VAL A 181 -1.27 3.34 -0.94
C VAL A 181 -2.25 2.84 -1.99
N SER A 182 -3.54 3.03 -1.74
CA SER A 182 -4.61 2.86 -2.73
C SER A 182 -5.42 4.14 -2.77
N LEU A 183 -5.65 4.68 -3.97
CA LEU A 183 -6.53 5.81 -4.18
C LEU A 183 -7.95 5.30 -4.46
N PRO A 184 -9.02 6.05 -4.15
CA PRO A 184 -10.40 5.61 -4.37
C PRO A 184 -10.73 5.31 -5.85
N GLU A 185 -10.04 5.95 -6.80
CA GLU A 185 -10.29 5.84 -8.24
C GLU A 185 -9.63 4.60 -8.87
N THR A 186 -8.69 3.97 -8.17
CA THR A 186 -7.87 2.85 -8.66
C THR A 186 -8.26 1.57 -7.93
N ILE A 187 -9.48 1.12 -8.20
CA ILE A 187 -10.13 0.01 -7.48
C ILE A 187 -9.47 -1.37 -7.72
N THR A 188 -8.48 -1.50 -8.61
CA THR A 188 -7.83 -2.77 -8.93
C THR A 188 -6.40 -2.86 -8.37
N VAL A 189 -6.24 -2.81 -7.04
CA VAL A 189 -4.94 -3.10 -6.43
C VAL A 189 -4.74 -4.62 -6.39
N ASP A 190 -4.07 -5.17 -7.40
CA ASP A 190 -3.53 -6.53 -7.30
C ASP A 190 -2.42 -6.55 -6.24
N HIS A 191 -2.78 -6.99 -5.02
CA HIS A 191 -1.89 -7.15 -3.88
C HIS A 191 -0.79 -8.21 -4.11
N ASN A 192 -0.87 -9.02 -5.17
CA ASN A 192 0.16 -9.99 -5.54
C ASN A 192 1.23 -9.43 -6.47
N SER A 193 1.05 -8.22 -7.02
CA SER A 193 2.11 -7.55 -7.77
C SER A 193 3.22 -7.13 -6.80
N GLY A 194 4.38 -7.80 -6.88
CA GLY A 194 5.49 -7.56 -5.97
C GLY A 194 5.89 -6.08 -5.92
N PHE A 195 6.03 -5.54 -4.69
CA PHE A 195 6.62 -4.24 -4.28
C PHE A 195 6.40 -3.02 -5.23
N PRO A 196 5.90 -1.90 -4.70
CA PRO A 196 4.89 -1.06 -5.34
C PRO A 196 5.36 -0.54 -6.71
N TYR A 197 4.85 -1.17 -7.76
CA TYR A 197 4.71 -0.52 -9.06
C TYR A 197 3.29 0.01 -9.27
N ASN A 198 2.46 0.08 -8.22
CA ASN A 198 1.22 0.84 -8.31
C ASN A 198 1.56 2.34 -8.46
N ALA A 199 1.03 2.95 -9.52
CA ALA A 199 1.17 4.38 -9.81
C ALA A 199 0.71 5.24 -8.62
N ASP A 200 -0.30 4.78 -7.88
CA ASP A 200 -0.86 5.45 -6.69
C ASP A 200 0.16 5.74 -5.60
N TYR A 201 1.21 4.93 -5.50
CA TYR A 201 2.22 5.09 -4.48
C TYR A 201 3.05 6.37 -4.68
N PHE A 202 3.15 6.86 -5.91
CA PHE A 202 3.96 8.01 -6.26
C PHE A 202 3.12 9.26 -6.44
N ASP A 203 3.65 10.39 -5.99
CA ASP A 203 3.13 11.69 -6.36
C ASP A 203 3.55 11.98 -7.81
N THR A 204 2.54 12.09 -8.67
CA THR A 204 2.67 12.45 -10.08
C THR A 204 2.04 13.81 -10.39
N GLU A 205 1.53 14.53 -9.38
CA GLU A 205 0.87 15.83 -9.57
C GLU A 205 1.90 16.93 -9.87
N PHE A 206 3.04 16.90 -9.18
CA PHE A 206 4.11 17.89 -9.36
C PHE A 206 5.49 17.23 -9.57
N PRO A 207 5.67 16.46 -10.65
CA PRO A 207 6.93 15.78 -10.88
C PRO A 207 8.02 16.78 -11.24
N ILE A 208 9.16 16.68 -10.57
CA ILE A 208 10.35 17.41 -11.00
C ILE A 208 10.87 16.76 -12.29
N ILE A 209 10.92 17.52 -13.38
CA ILE A 209 11.44 17.01 -14.66
C ILE A 209 12.95 17.23 -14.72
N LYS A 210 13.70 16.12 -14.84
CA LYS A 210 15.13 16.15 -15.15
C LYS A 210 15.36 16.02 -16.63
N ARG A 211 16.33 16.79 -17.11
CA ARG A 211 16.76 16.84 -18.51
C ARG A 211 18.18 16.27 -18.60
N ARG A 212 18.41 15.37 -19.55
CA ARG A 212 19.75 14.83 -19.84
C ARG A 212 20.04 14.94 -21.32
N SER A 213 21.11 15.65 -21.67
CA SER A 213 21.60 15.64 -23.04
C SER A 213 22.29 14.31 -23.32
N LEU A 214 21.87 13.64 -24.38
CA LEU A 214 22.37 12.36 -24.87
C LEU A 214 22.63 12.45 -26.37
N HIS A 215 23.29 11.43 -26.92
CA HIS A 215 23.61 11.36 -28.34
C HIS A 215 23.36 9.93 -28.85
N ASP A 216 22.79 9.81 -30.03
CA ASP A 216 22.65 8.56 -30.77
C ASP A 216 23.05 8.77 -32.24
N ASN A 217 22.82 7.77 -33.10
CA ASN A 217 23.13 7.84 -34.54
C ASN A 217 22.34 8.92 -35.31
N LYS A 218 21.26 9.48 -34.74
CA LYS A 218 20.47 10.59 -35.30
C LYS A 218 20.85 11.94 -34.68
N GLY A 219 21.94 12.00 -33.91
CA GLY A 219 22.48 13.21 -33.32
C GLY A 219 22.13 13.39 -31.84
N THR A 220 22.23 14.63 -31.36
CA THR A 220 21.96 14.97 -29.96
C THR A 220 20.47 15.00 -29.66
N TYR A 221 20.07 14.59 -28.47
CA TYR A 221 18.70 14.70 -27.98
C TYR A 221 18.65 14.94 -26.47
N THR A 222 17.53 15.49 -26.00
CA THR A 222 17.28 15.69 -24.57
C THR A 222 16.30 14.64 -24.04
N GLU A 223 16.78 13.79 -23.15
CA GLU A 223 15.93 12.87 -22.41
C GLU A 223 15.26 13.59 -21.23
N LEU A 224 13.93 13.54 -21.18
CA LEU A 224 13.10 14.04 -20.08
C LEU A 224 12.73 12.88 -19.16
N ARG A 225 12.94 13.01 -17.86
CA ARG A 225 12.53 12.02 -16.85
C ARG A 225 11.82 12.71 -15.71
N ARG A 226 10.69 12.17 -15.22
CA ARG A 226 10.13 12.64 -13.94
C ARG A 226 10.96 12.07 -12.82
N VAL A 227 11.16 12.87 -11.78
CA VAL A 227 11.62 12.41 -10.48
C VAL A 227 10.38 12.24 -9.63
N ILE A 228 9.97 10.98 -9.45
CA ILE A 228 8.77 10.62 -8.69
C ILE A 228 9.14 10.29 -7.24
N ARG A 229 8.30 10.74 -6.31
CA ARG A 229 8.48 10.59 -4.85
C ARG A 229 7.30 9.82 -4.27
N PRO A 230 7.48 9.05 -3.18
CA PRO A 230 6.36 8.46 -2.46
C PRO A 230 5.36 9.52 -2.00
N ARG A 231 4.05 9.23 -2.05
CA ARG A 231 3.01 10.12 -1.51
C ARG A 231 3.10 10.30 0.00
N ILE A 232 3.68 9.33 0.71
CA ILE A 232 4.02 9.44 2.13
C ILE A 232 5.50 9.15 2.31
N ASP A 233 6.23 10.10 2.88
CA ASP A 233 7.61 9.94 3.28
C ASP A 233 7.77 10.14 4.79
N ALA A 234 7.68 9.04 5.54
CA ALA A 234 7.88 9.06 6.99
C ALA A 234 9.36 9.14 7.42
N THR A 235 10.33 9.19 6.50
CA THR A 235 11.76 9.25 6.87
C THR A 235 12.12 10.54 7.60
N LEU A 236 11.43 11.64 7.29
CA LEU A 236 11.61 12.93 7.98
C LEU A 236 11.28 12.87 9.48
N LEU A 237 10.47 11.91 9.93
CA LEU A 237 10.19 11.72 11.36
C LEU A 237 11.43 11.30 12.16
N ARG A 238 12.49 10.84 11.48
CA ARG A 238 13.74 10.42 12.11
C ARG A 238 14.76 11.55 12.27
N THR A 239 14.56 12.68 11.59
CA THR A 239 15.56 13.75 11.54
C THR A 239 15.51 14.66 12.76
N SER A 240 14.36 14.76 13.44
CA SER A 240 14.19 15.60 14.62
C SER A 240 13.12 15.05 15.55
N LYS A 241 13.33 15.19 16.87
CA LYS A 241 12.32 14.89 17.89
C LYS A 241 11.05 15.70 17.68
N TYR A 242 11.18 16.96 17.24
CA TYR A 242 10.04 17.82 16.94
C TYR A 242 9.19 17.23 15.79
N PHE A 243 9.83 16.83 14.69
CA PHE A 243 9.12 16.17 13.59
C PHE A 243 8.54 14.83 13.99
N HIS A 244 9.24 14.04 14.80
CA HIS A 244 8.70 12.79 15.32
C HIS A 244 7.40 13.02 16.10
N GLU A 245 7.40 13.96 17.04
CA GLU A 245 6.27 14.23 17.93
C GLU A 245 5.04 14.76 17.19
N PHE A 246 5.19 15.82 16.39
CA PHE A 246 4.07 16.40 15.64
C PHE A 246 3.68 15.55 14.42
N GLY A 247 4.67 15.04 13.70
CA GLY A 247 4.47 14.28 12.48
C GLY A 247 3.85 12.90 12.73
N SER A 248 4.13 12.25 13.86
CA SER A 248 3.45 10.98 14.20
C SER A 248 1.95 11.19 14.40
N GLY A 249 1.53 12.31 14.99
CA GLY A 249 0.12 12.68 15.09
C GLY A 249 -0.55 12.81 13.72
N MET A 250 0.14 13.40 12.74
CA MET A 250 -0.37 13.50 11.37
C MET A 250 -0.38 12.14 10.66
N LEU A 251 0.70 11.38 10.77
CA LEU A 251 0.86 10.10 10.09
C LEU A 251 -0.21 9.09 10.54
N PHE A 252 -0.45 8.95 11.85
CA PHE A 252 -1.40 7.98 12.38
C PHE A 252 -2.82 8.54 12.50
N GLY A 253 -2.96 9.83 12.81
CA GLY A 253 -4.26 10.45 13.08
C GLY A 253 -4.99 10.99 11.86
N ASN A 254 -4.29 11.31 10.77
CA ASN A 254 -4.92 11.92 9.59
C ASN A 254 -4.98 10.99 8.38
N ASN A 255 -4.37 9.79 8.45
CA ASN A 255 -4.49 8.77 7.41
C ASN A 255 -5.48 7.69 7.82
N ILE A 256 -6.13 7.06 6.83
CA ILE A 256 -6.95 5.87 7.04
C ILE A 256 -6.04 4.64 6.92
N LEU A 257 -5.85 3.92 8.02
CA LEU A 257 -5.03 2.71 8.05
C LEU A 257 -5.91 1.49 7.72
N SER A 258 -5.54 0.76 6.68
CA SER A 258 -6.33 -0.34 6.13
C SER A 258 -5.69 -1.69 6.40
N PHE A 259 -6.49 -2.62 6.92
CA PHE A 259 -6.09 -3.98 7.24
C PHE A 259 -7.09 -4.98 6.64
N SER A 260 -6.59 -6.14 6.24
CA SER A 260 -7.48 -7.25 5.88
C SER A 260 -8.09 -7.81 7.16
N GLY A 261 -9.41 -7.86 7.21
CA GLY A 261 -10.15 -8.63 8.21
C GLY A 261 -10.17 -10.13 7.91
N THR A 262 -9.44 -10.59 6.88
CA THR A 262 -9.32 -12.00 6.53
C THR A 262 -7.86 -12.43 6.49
N GLN A 263 -7.54 -13.61 7.02
CA GLN A 263 -6.19 -14.12 6.96
C GLN A 263 -6.00 -14.87 5.63
N HIS A 264 -5.39 -14.19 4.64
CA HIS A 264 -5.23 -14.75 3.29
C HIS A 264 -4.30 -15.97 3.18
N ARG A 265 -3.56 -16.32 4.24
CA ARG A 265 -2.44 -17.27 4.18
C ARG A 265 -2.69 -18.41 5.14
N GLN A 266 -3.41 -19.46 4.74
CA GLN A 266 -3.46 -20.73 5.49
C GLN A 266 -3.50 -21.99 4.60
N ARG A 267 -3.10 -21.90 3.32
CA ARG A 267 -3.18 -23.03 2.39
C ARG A 267 -1.94 -23.95 2.35
N SER A 268 -0.88 -23.61 3.08
CA SER A 268 0.37 -24.39 3.07
C SER A 268 1.18 -24.16 4.34
N SER A 269 2.14 -25.04 4.64
CA SER A 269 3.15 -24.81 5.70
C SER A 269 3.91 -23.48 5.53
N ASP A 270 3.89 -22.90 4.32
CA ASP A 270 4.45 -21.58 3.99
C ASP A 270 3.56 -20.41 4.44
N SER A 271 2.33 -20.69 4.85
CA SER A 271 1.34 -19.69 5.25
C SER A 271 1.64 -19.01 6.59
N PHE A 272 2.36 -19.73 7.46
CA PHE A 272 2.86 -19.24 8.74
C PHE A 272 4.38 -19.29 8.72
N PRO A 273 5.02 -18.32 8.06
CA PRO A 273 6.44 -18.41 7.83
C PRO A 273 7.17 -18.33 9.18
N PRO A 274 8.03 -19.32 9.48
CA PRO A 274 8.83 -19.31 10.71
C PRO A 274 9.76 -18.09 10.73
N SER A 275 10.20 -17.70 11.91
CA SER A 275 11.31 -16.77 12.08
C SER A 275 12.46 -17.42 12.80
N LEU A 276 13.69 -17.07 12.46
CA LEU A 276 14.86 -17.41 13.25
C LEU A 276 15.11 -16.26 14.23
N ILE A 277 14.84 -16.49 15.52
CA ILE A 277 14.98 -15.48 16.57
C ILE A 277 15.92 -16.02 17.64
N MET A 278 17.03 -15.33 17.89
CA MET A 278 18.06 -15.76 18.86
C MET A 278 18.52 -17.20 18.60
N ASN A 279 18.88 -17.51 17.34
CA ASN A 279 19.33 -18.83 16.89
C ASN A 279 18.33 -20.00 17.02
N SER A 280 17.08 -19.74 17.38
CA SER A 280 16.03 -20.77 17.43
C SER A 280 14.94 -20.47 16.41
N VAL A 281 14.47 -21.50 15.69
CA VAL A 281 13.28 -21.39 14.86
C VAL A 281 12.07 -21.14 15.75
N TYR A 282 11.44 -19.98 15.57
CA TYR A 282 10.23 -19.53 16.24
C TYR A 282 9.06 -19.63 15.28
N MET A 283 8.09 -20.45 15.64
CA MET A 283 6.88 -20.70 14.87
C MET A 283 5.74 -20.91 15.87
N PRO A 284 5.21 -19.82 16.46
CA PRO A 284 4.24 -19.94 17.54
C PRO A 284 2.88 -20.43 16.98
N ASN A 285 1.98 -20.85 17.87
CA ASN A 285 0.66 -21.35 17.47
C ASN A 285 -0.16 -20.24 16.79
N SER A 286 -0.56 -20.47 15.54
CA SER A 286 -1.33 -19.51 14.76
C SER A 286 -2.83 -19.57 14.98
N GLN A 287 -3.33 -20.53 15.76
CA GLN A 287 -4.74 -20.70 16.05
C GLN A 287 -5.28 -19.50 16.83
N ARG A 288 -6.22 -18.78 16.22
CA ARG A 288 -6.98 -17.73 16.89
C ARG A 288 -7.93 -18.35 17.92
N PRO A 289 -8.24 -17.63 18.99
CA PRO A 289 -9.29 -18.07 19.89
C PRO A 289 -10.63 -18.12 19.15
N THR A 290 -11.40 -19.18 19.36
CA THR A 290 -12.71 -19.35 18.73
C THR A 290 -13.68 -18.33 19.30
N VAL A 291 -14.35 -17.59 18.43
CA VAL A 291 -15.50 -16.77 18.81
C VAL A 291 -16.70 -17.70 18.84
N ASN A 292 -17.29 -17.91 20.01
CA ASN A 292 -18.45 -18.78 20.13
C ASN A 292 -19.74 -17.97 19.94
N ASP A 293 -20.27 -17.99 18.71
CA ASP A 293 -21.42 -17.17 18.33
C ASP A 293 -22.71 -17.57 19.06
N GLU A 294 -22.85 -18.82 19.51
CA GLU A 294 -24.03 -19.30 20.23
C GLU A 294 -24.15 -18.72 21.65
N LEU A 295 -23.01 -18.46 22.31
CA LEU A 295 -22.94 -17.93 23.67
C LEU A 295 -22.70 -16.42 23.71
N GLY A 296 -22.43 -15.80 22.57
CA GLY A 296 -22.06 -14.38 22.48
C GLY A 296 -20.78 -14.02 23.25
N THR A 297 -19.99 -15.03 23.68
CA THR A 297 -18.82 -14.81 24.52
C THR A 297 -17.62 -14.41 23.66
N VAL A 298 -17.17 -13.17 23.86
CA VAL A 298 -15.90 -12.69 23.30
C VAL A 298 -14.77 -13.50 23.93
N PRO A 299 -13.83 -14.05 23.14
CA PRO A 299 -12.70 -14.78 23.70
C PRO A 299 -11.88 -13.88 24.64
N ASP A 300 -11.37 -14.46 25.73
CA ASP A 300 -10.48 -13.73 26.62
C ASP A 300 -9.17 -13.40 25.92
N VAL A 301 -9.00 -12.11 25.60
CA VAL A 301 -7.82 -11.55 24.94
C VAL A 301 -6.97 -10.71 25.90
N SER A 302 -7.24 -10.76 27.20
CA SER A 302 -6.58 -9.93 28.21
C SER A 302 -5.06 -10.14 28.23
N ALA A 303 -4.60 -11.39 28.13
CA ALA A 303 -3.17 -11.73 28.06
C ALA A 303 -2.48 -11.07 26.85
N ALA A 304 -3.09 -11.14 25.66
CA ALA A 304 -2.56 -10.53 24.45
C ALA A 304 -2.49 -8.99 24.57
N ILE A 305 -3.54 -8.36 25.12
CA ILE A 305 -3.54 -6.92 25.40
C ILE A 305 -2.40 -6.55 26.34
N GLN A 306 -2.21 -7.30 27.44
CA GLN A 306 -1.13 -7.05 28.39
C GLN A 306 0.26 -7.21 27.73
N GLN A 307 0.46 -8.22 26.90
CA GLN A 307 1.73 -8.44 26.19
C GLN A 307 2.06 -7.29 25.22
N ILE A 308 1.05 -6.79 24.47
CA ILE A 308 1.22 -5.64 23.57
C ILE A 308 1.49 -4.36 24.37
N GLN A 309 0.74 -4.12 25.44
CA GLN A 309 0.88 -2.95 26.31
C GLN A 309 2.25 -2.91 27.00
N GLY A 310 2.67 -4.05 27.57
CA GLY A 310 3.92 -4.23 28.32
C GLY A 310 5.18 -4.24 27.45
N ARG A 311 5.03 -4.26 26.11
CA ARG A 311 6.14 -4.37 25.16
C ARG A 311 6.97 -5.62 25.41
N ASN A 312 6.29 -6.72 25.68
CA ASN A 312 6.95 -8.00 25.88
C ASN A 312 7.80 -8.36 24.66
N SER A 313 8.79 -9.22 24.86
CA SER A 313 9.54 -9.82 23.75
C SER A 313 8.56 -10.38 22.71
N ILE A 314 8.88 -10.26 21.42
CA ILE A 314 8.05 -10.80 20.34
C ILE A 314 7.77 -12.30 20.51
N LYS A 315 8.67 -13.04 21.18
CA LYS A 315 8.48 -14.47 21.51
C LYS A 315 7.39 -14.73 22.55
N ALA A 316 7.07 -13.74 23.36
CA ALA A 316 6.07 -13.81 24.42
C ALA A 316 4.70 -13.27 23.98
N LEU A 317 4.56 -12.85 22.71
CA LEU A 317 3.25 -12.59 22.13
C LEU A 317 2.53 -13.91 21.88
N GLU A 318 1.22 -13.90 22.09
CA GLU A 318 0.34 -14.93 21.58
C GLU A 318 0.62 -15.18 20.09
N GLY A 319 0.72 -16.45 19.70
CA GLY A 319 1.18 -16.80 18.36
C GLY A 319 0.26 -16.31 17.25
N TRP A 320 -1.05 -16.25 17.48
CA TRP A 320 -2.00 -15.68 16.53
C TRP A 320 -1.82 -14.16 16.38
N CYS A 321 -1.47 -13.43 17.45
CA CYS A 321 -1.13 -12.00 17.39
C CYS A 321 0.13 -11.75 16.56
N TYR A 322 1.10 -12.68 16.59
CA TYR A 322 2.33 -12.59 15.81
C TYR A 322 2.08 -12.61 14.28
N TYR A 323 1.11 -13.42 13.84
CA TYR A 323 0.78 -13.55 12.41
C TYR A 323 -0.30 -12.57 11.93
N ASP A 324 -1.02 -11.93 12.84
CA ASP A 324 -2.06 -10.97 12.53
C ASP A 324 -1.48 -9.60 12.10
N ASP A 325 -1.90 -9.11 10.93
CA ASP A 325 -1.36 -7.85 10.39
C ASP A 325 -1.73 -6.63 11.25
N PHE A 326 -2.96 -6.59 11.80
CA PHE A 326 -3.43 -5.46 12.62
C PHE A 326 -2.81 -5.50 14.02
N LEU A 327 -2.81 -6.66 14.68
CA LEU A 327 -2.29 -6.77 16.04
C LEU A 327 -0.77 -6.66 16.09
N ARG A 328 -0.06 -7.25 15.12
CA ARG A 328 1.38 -7.01 14.96
C ARG A 328 1.67 -5.54 14.68
N PHE A 329 0.80 -4.85 13.94
CA PHE A 329 0.91 -3.41 13.74
C PHE A 329 0.81 -2.65 15.04
N LEU A 330 -0.22 -2.91 15.87
CA LEU A 330 -0.36 -2.29 17.19
C LEU A 330 0.89 -2.53 18.08
N TYR A 331 1.41 -3.76 18.08
CA TYR A 331 2.65 -4.10 18.78
C TYR A 331 3.85 -3.26 18.32
N HIS A 332 4.03 -3.07 17.01
CA HIS A 332 5.18 -2.32 16.47
C HIS A 332 5.06 -0.82 16.60
N VAL A 333 3.88 -0.24 16.37
CA VAL A 333 3.70 1.22 16.50
C VAL A 333 3.69 1.67 17.96
N ARG A 334 3.40 0.75 18.87
CA ARG A 334 3.34 0.93 20.33
C ARG A 334 2.10 1.71 20.77
N PRO A 335 1.67 1.56 22.05
CA PRO A 335 0.46 2.21 22.56
C PRO A 335 0.42 3.72 22.35
N ARG A 336 1.55 4.43 22.49
CA ARG A 336 1.64 5.88 22.29
C ARG A 336 1.23 6.33 20.89
N ASN A 337 1.62 5.58 19.85
CA ASN A 337 1.26 5.94 18.48
C ASN A 337 -0.09 5.33 18.08
N ALA A 338 -0.42 4.16 18.61
CA ALA A 338 -1.74 3.56 18.43
C ALA A 338 -2.86 4.49 18.94
N SER A 339 -2.62 5.19 20.05
CA SER A 339 -3.59 6.16 20.58
C SER A 339 -3.82 7.39 19.70
N LEU A 340 -2.95 7.61 18.70
CA LEU A 340 -3.10 8.68 17.73
C LEU A 340 -3.97 8.26 16.54
N ILE A 341 -4.29 6.97 16.40
CA ILE A 341 -5.11 6.46 15.29
C ILE A 341 -6.54 6.96 15.45
N LYS A 342 -7.01 7.68 14.42
CA LYS A 342 -8.39 8.19 14.36
C LYS A 342 -9.25 7.50 13.32
N LYS A 343 -8.65 6.84 12.33
CA LYS A 343 -9.37 6.25 11.21
C LYS A 343 -8.84 4.87 10.87
N LEU A 344 -9.72 3.88 10.89
CA LEU A 344 -9.40 2.50 10.52
C LEU A 344 -10.28 2.04 9.37
N ARG A 345 -9.74 1.16 8.53
CA ARG A 345 -10.47 0.44 7.51
C ARG A 345 -10.21 -1.06 7.64
N PHE A 346 -11.27 -1.85 7.63
CA PHE A 346 -11.16 -3.30 7.50
C PHE A 346 -11.87 -3.76 6.25
N HIS A 347 -11.30 -4.74 5.56
CA HIS A 347 -11.91 -5.32 4.38
C HIS A 347 -11.93 -6.85 4.44
N GLY A 348 -13.00 -7.48 3.96
CA GLY A 348 -13.14 -8.93 4.04
C GLY A 348 -14.47 -9.46 3.56
N HIS A 349 -14.65 -10.76 3.69
CA HIS A 349 -15.91 -11.45 3.38
C HIS A 349 -16.67 -11.68 4.68
N VAL A 350 -17.98 -11.46 4.65
CA VAL A 350 -18.89 -11.96 5.68
C VAL A 350 -19.23 -13.40 5.31
N VAL A 351 -18.84 -14.34 6.16
CA VAL A 351 -19.13 -15.77 5.95
C VAL A 351 -20.44 -16.10 6.65
N THR A 352 -21.42 -16.58 5.90
CA THR A 352 -22.76 -16.93 6.41
C THR A 352 -23.03 -18.42 6.36
N HIS A 353 -22.35 -19.18 5.49
CA HIS A 353 -22.55 -20.62 5.43
C HIS A 353 -21.81 -21.36 6.56
N THR A 354 -22.43 -22.44 7.03
CA THR A 354 -21.77 -23.41 7.92
C THR A 354 -21.00 -24.42 7.07
N CYS A 355 -19.67 -24.37 7.11
CA CYS A 355 -18.87 -25.42 6.48
C CYS A 355 -18.68 -26.59 7.45
N SER A 356 -19.15 -27.77 7.04
CA SER A 356 -18.71 -29.01 7.70
C SER A 356 -17.28 -29.32 7.27
N GLU A 357 -16.44 -29.74 8.21
CA GLU A 357 -15.06 -30.20 7.92
C GLU A 357 -15.04 -31.29 6.85
N ALA A 358 -16.13 -32.08 6.76
CA ALA A 358 -16.32 -33.15 5.77
C ALA A 358 -16.39 -32.66 4.30
N LEU A 359 -16.76 -31.41 4.05
CA LEU A 359 -16.88 -30.87 2.69
C LEU A 359 -15.60 -30.19 2.17
N GLY A 360 -14.47 -30.29 2.90
CA GLY A 360 -13.17 -29.79 2.42
C GLY A 360 -13.14 -28.28 2.23
N CYS A 361 -13.96 -27.56 2.99
CA CYS A 361 -14.14 -26.12 2.88
C CYS A 361 -13.04 -25.35 3.64
N ASP A 362 -11.78 -25.63 3.31
CA ASP A 362 -10.60 -24.93 3.84
C ASP A 362 -10.57 -23.43 3.48
N ARG A 363 -11.49 -22.98 2.62
CA ARG A 363 -11.58 -21.59 2.16
C ARG A 363 -12.28 -20.66 3.15
N CYS A 364 -13.14 -21.17 4.03
CA CYS A 364 -14.14 -20.33 4.71
C CYS A 364 -13.89 -20.14 6.20
N TYR A 365 -13.37 -21.15 6.90
CA TYR A 365 -13.19 -21.12 8.37
C TYR A 365 -12.25 -20.00 8.88
N LYS A 366 -11.49 -19.32 8.00
CA LYS A 366 -10.39 -18.42 8.41
C LYS A 366 -10.39 -17.07 7.69
N LYS A 367 -11.51 -16.75 7.03
CA LYS A 367 -11.70 -15.53 6.24
C LYS A 367 -12.94 -14.72 6.63
N ASP A 368 -13.49 -14.97 7.81
CA ASP A 368 -14.63 -14.19 8.27
C ASP A 368 -14.17 -12.84 8.85
N LEU A 369 -14.70 -11.78 8.24
CA LEU A 369 -14.53 -10.41 8.68
C LEU A 369 -15.17 -10.20 10.06
N ILE A 370 -16.33 -10.78 10.33
CA ILE A 370 -17.07 -10.58 11.59
C ILE A 370 -16.29 -11.15 12.76
N ALA A 371 -15.86 -12.42 12.68
CA ALA A 371 -15.03 -13.05 13.71
C ALA A 371 -13.75 -12.25 14.00
N SER A 372 -13.11 -11.71 12.95
CA SER A 372 -11.91 -10.87 13.11
C SER A 372 -12.22 -9.55 13.80
N LEU A 373 -13.33 -8.88 13.45
CA LEU A 373 -13.70 -7.62 14.08
C LEU A 373 -14.12 -7.80 15.54
N LYS A 374 -14.90 -8.85 15.87
CA LYS A 374 -15.22 -9.22 17.26
C LYS A 374 -13.94 -9.39 18.09
N LEU A 375 -12.92 -10.03 17.52
CA LEU A 375 -11.61 -10.17 18.15
C LEU A 375 -10.88 -8.82 18.31
N TYR A 376 -11.00 -7.91 17.34
CA TYR A 376 -10.28 -6.63 17.34
C TYR A 376 -10.93 -5.54 18.21
N ILE A 377 -12.24 -5.59 18.46
CA ILE A 377 -12.97 -4.56 19.24
C ILE A 377 -12.31 -4.27 20.60
N PRO A 378 -11.95 -5.28 21.44
CA PRO A 378 -11.24 -5.02 22.69
C PRO A 378 -9.90 -4.31 22.50
N PHE A 379 -9.13 -4.68 21.47
CA PHE A 379 -7.85 -4.03 21.16
C PHE A 379 -8.04 -2.59 20.68
N ILE A 380 -9.05 -2.34 19.85
CA ILE A 380 -9.37 -0.99 19.36
C ILE A 380 -9.76 -0.10 20.54
N ASN A 381 -10.68 -0.56 21.38
CA ASN A 381 -11.12 0.18 22.57
C ASN A 381 -9.97 0.47 23.54
N HIS A 382 -8.98 -0.42 23.64
CA HIS A 382 -7.83 -0.26 24.54
C HIS A 382 -6.70 0.60 23.96
N PHE A 383 -6.28 0.32 22.72
CA PHE A 383 -5.10 0.94 22.11
C PHE A 383 -5.40 2.16 21.24
N CYS A 384 -6.62 2.28 20.73
CA CYS A 384 -7.05 3.36 19.84
C CYS A 384 -8.18 4.20 20.47
N PRO A 385 -8.02 4.76 21.68
CA PRO A 385 -9.06 5.55 22.35
C PRO A 385 -9.43 6.84 21.61
N GLY A 386 -8.67 7.23 20.58
CA GLY A 386 -8.98 8.36 19.70
C GLY A 386 -9.67 7.97 18.39
N LEU A 387 -10.10 6.70 18.22
CA LEU A 387 -10.74 6.26 16.98
C LEU A 387 -12.06 7.01 16.76
N GLN A 388 -12.19 7.71 15.63
CA GLN A 388 -13.35 8.51 15.25
C GLN A 388 -14.12 7.91 14.06
N GLU A 389 -13.43 7.22 13.16
CA GLU A 389 -14.00 6.72 11.91
C GLU A 389 -13.59 5.27 11.66
N LEU A 390 -14.58 4.43 11.33
CA LEU A 390 -14.38 3.06 10.89
C LEU A 390 -15.02 2.86 9.52
N VAL A 391 -14.22 2.39 8.57
CA VAL A 391 -14.67 2.00 7.24
C VAL A 391 -14.65 0.48 7.14
N LEU A 392 -15.79 -0.14 6.86
CA LEU A 392 -15.88 -1.57 6.57
C LEU A 392 -16.15 -1.77 5.09
N GLU A 393 -15.18 -2.34 4.38
CA GLU A 393 -15.37 -2.82 3.02
C GLU A 393 -15.76 -4.29 3.03
N VAL A 394 -17.03 -4.55 2.74
CA VAL A 394 -17.65 -5.86 2.94
C VAL A 394 -17.94 -6.54 1.62
N ASP A 395 -17.71 -7.84 1.60
CA ASP A 395 -18.12 -8.70 0.51
C ASP A 395 -19.02 -9.81 1.06
N SER A 396 -19.93 -10.30 0.23
CA SER A 396 -20.84 -11.37 0.60
C SER A 396 -20.17 -12.73 0.48
N ASP A 397 -20.84 -13.72 1.02
CA ASP A 397 -20.42 -15.10 0.94
C ASP A 397 -20.59 -15.65 -0.48
N PHE A 398 -19.48 -15.82 -1.20
CA PHE A 398 -19.51 -16.29 -2.59
C PHE A 398 -19.91 -17.77 -2.73
N MET A 399 -19.96 -18.54 -1.64
CA MET A 399 -20.35 -19.96 -1.67
C MET A 399 -21.86 -20.16 -1.86
N ILE A 400 -22.68 -19.13 -1.62
CA ILE A 400 -24.13 -19.20 -1.78
C ILE A 400 -24.47 -18.77 -3.21
N GLU A 401 -24.76 -19.71 -4.09
CA GLU A 401 -25.02 -19.41 -5.52
C GLU A 401 -26.25 -18.53 -5.73
N ASN A 402 -27.31 -18.74 -4.93
CA ASN A 402 -28.54 -17.96 -5.03
C ASN A 402 -28.34 -16.55 -4.43
N LEU A 403 -28.37 -15.53 -5.28
CA LEU A 403 -28.12 -14.13 -4.89
C LEU A 403 -29.13 -13.59 -3.87
N TYR A 404 -30.41 -13.96 -3.98
CA TYR A 404 -31.44 -13.52 -3.04
C TYR A 404 -31.20 -14.12 -1.65
N LYS A 405 -30.94 -15.43 -1.59
CA LYS A 405 -30.62 -16.13 -0.35
C LYS A 405 -29.32 -15.60 0.26
N ARG A 406 -28.31 -15.32 -0.57
CA ARG A 406 -27.04 -14.74 -0.14
C ARG A 406 -27.23 -13.37 0.53
N GLN A 407 -28.04 -12.50 -0.07
CA GLN A 407 -28.36 -11.19 0.50
C GLN A 407 -29.13 -11.34 1.82
N GLN A 408 -30.13 -12.21 1.87
CA GLN A 408 -30.93 -12.45 3.06
C GLN A 408 -30.07 -12.92 4.25
N GLU A 409 -29.20 -13.92 4.04
CA GLU A 409 -28.30 -14.41 5.10
C GLU A 409 -27.25 -13.36 5.49
N PHE A 410 -26.75 -12.58 4.52
CA PHE A 410 -25.83 -11.48 4.80
C PHE A 410 -26.49 -10.44 5.70
N ASP A 411 -27.71 -10.01 5.38
CA ASP A 411 -28.43 -9.00 6.17
C ASP A 411 -28.69 -9.50 7.59
N GLU A 412 -29.09 -10.76 7.76
CA GLU A 412 -29.30 -11.35 9.09
C GLU A 412 -28.00 -11.36 9.92
N VAL A 413 -26.93 -11.93 9.39
CA VAL A 413 -25.67 -12.14 10.13
C VAL A 413 -24.93 -10.82 10.35
N PHE A 414 -24.79 -10.01 9.30
CA PHE A 414 -24.08 -8.74 9.37
C PHE A 414 -24.87 -7.68 10.14
N GLY A 415 -26.20 -7.63 9.97
CA GLY A 415 -27.08 -6.72 10.71
C GLY A 415 -26.98 -6.94 12.21
N LYS A 416 -27.09 -8.20 12.66
CA LYS A 416 -26.92 -8.55 14.06
C LYS A 416 -25.55 -8.14 14.60
N PHE A 417 -24.48 -8.40 13.85
CA PHE A 417 -23.14 -7.99 14.27
C PHE A 417 -22.97 -6.46 14.35
N LEU A 418 -23.59 -5.70 13.45
CA LEU A 418 -23.54 -4.24 13.49
C LEU A 418 -24.21 -3.69 14.75
N GLU A 419 -25.32 -4.28 15.17
CA GLU A 419 -26.04 -3.90 16.37
C GLU A 419 -25.32 -4.34 17.65
N ASP A 420 -24.99 -5.62 17.76
CA ASP A 420 -24.46 -6.21 19.00
C ASP A 420 -22.96 -5.96 19.18
N GLY A 421 -22.19 -6.06 18.10
CA GLY A 421 -20.73 -5.99 18.15
C GLY A 421 -20.21 -4.58 17.88
N ILE A 422 -20.49 -4.02 16.71
CA ILE A 422 -19.85 -2.74 16.31
C ILE A 422 -20.22 -1.59 17.25
N ARG A 423 -21.42 -1.56 17.83
CA ARG A 423 -21.84 -0.53 18.80
C ARG A 423 -21.00 -0.54 20.10
N GLU A 424 -20.25 -1.61 20.40
CA GLU A 424 -19.32 -1.66 21.54
C GLU A 424 -18.08 -0.74 21.37
N LEU A 425 -17.83 -0.22 20.17
CA LEU A 425 -16.75 0.72 19.94
C LEU A 425 -17.04 2.04 20.66
N LYS A 426 -16.18 2.41 21.61
CA LYS A 426 -16.47 3.47 22.60
C LYS A 426 -16.39 4.89 22.03
N THR A 427 -15.43 5.15 21.15
CA THR A 427 -15.05 6.53 20.76
C THR A 427 -15.44 6.90 19.32
N MET A 428 -15.99 5.94 18.58
CA MET A 428 -16.27 6.06 17.15
C MET A 428 -17.46 6.99 16.88
N ASN A 429 -17.34 7.87 15.89
CA ASN A 429 -18.40 8.83 15.54
C ASN A 429 -18.98 8.56 14.16
N VAL A 430 -18.20 7.94 13.27
CA VAL A 430 -18.56 7.70 11.88
C VAL A 430 -18.33 6.23 11.55
N LEU A 431 -19.39 5.57 11.09
CA LEU A 431 -19.33 4.27 10.45
C LEU A 431 -19.57 4.44 8.96
N THR A 432 -18.74 3.87 8.11
CA THR A 432 -18.95 3.82 6.66
C THR A 432 -18.88 2.38 6.20
N ILE A 433 -19.93 1.91 5.52
CA ILE A 433 -19.97 0.57 4.92
C ILE A 433 -19.87 0.73 3.41
N ILE A 434 -18.96 0.00 2.79
CA ILE A 434 -18.71 0.05 1.35
C ILE A 434 -18.78 -1.39 0.81
N PRO A 435 -19.57 -1.66 -0.24
CA PRO A 435 -19.48 -2.95 -0.91
C PRO A 435 -18.11 -3.08 -1.59
N LYS A 436 -17.43 -4.20 -1.37
CA LYS A 436 -16.18 -4.52 -2.03
C LYS A 436 -16.39 -4.54 -3.54
N SER A 437 -15.54 -3.83 -4.26
CA SER A 437 -15.60 -3.82 -5.71
C SER A 437 -14.78 -4.99 -6.28
N GLY A 438 -15.40 -5.83 -7.10
CA GLY A 438 -14.77 -7.02 -7.68
C GLY A 438 -15.71 -7.76 -8.66
N GLU A 439 -15.26 -8.95 -9.12
CA GLU A 439 -16.00 -9.80 -10.07
C GLU A 439 -17.28 -10.41 -9.50
N HIS A 440 -17.45 -10.42 -8.18
CA HIS A 440 -18.65 -10.92 -7.52
C HIS A 440 -19.74 -9.86 -7.44
N THR A 441 -21.00 -10.31 -7.45
CA THR A 441 -22.18 -9.45 -7.29
C THR A 441 -22.05 -8.62 -6.02
N LYS A 442 -22.14 -7.28 -6.17
CA LYS A 442 -22.08 -6.35 -5.05
C LYS A 442 -23.21 -6.65 -4.08
N VAL A 443 -22.86 -6.83 -2.80
CA VAL A 443 -23.83 -6.95 -1.72
C VAL A 443 -24.48 -5.59 -1.46
N GLU A 444 -25.79 -5.59 -1.23
CA GLU A 444 -26.46 -4.40 -0.74
C GLU A 444 -26.14 -4.20 0.75
N THR A 445 -25.92 -2.96 1.16
CA THR A 445 -25.47 -2.61 2.52
C THR A 445 -26.55 -1.85 3.29
N HIS A 446 -27.80 -1.95 2.85
CA HIS A 446 -28.94 -1.22 3.43
C HIS A 446 -29.17 -1.59 4.91
N VAL A 447 -28.84 -2.82 5.31
CA VAL A 447 -28.90 -3.30 6.70
C VAL A 447 -28.08 -2.44 7.67
N ALA A 448 -27.07 -1.71 7.18
CA ALA A 448 -26.25 -0.85 8.01
C ALA A 448 -26.86 0.53 8.32
N ALA A 449 -27.97 0.90 7.67
CA ALA A 449 -28.52 2.26 7.76
C ALA A 449 -28.83 2.68 9.21
N GLU A 450 -29.45 1.79 9.99
CA GLU A 450 -29.81 2.08 11.38
C GLU A 450 -28.58 2.27 12.27
N THR A 451 -27.57 1.40 12.15
CA THR A 451 -26.35 1.50 12.96
C THR A 451 -25.49 2.69 12.54
N VAL A 452 -25.44 3.03 11.25
CA VAL A 452 -24.78 4.28 10.78
C VAL A 452 -25.47 5.50 11.39
N TYR A 453 -26.81 5.54 11.38
CA TYR A 453 -27.58 6.60 12.01
C TYR A 453 -27.37 6.67 13.53
N TRP A 454 -27.24 5.52 14.19
CA TRP A 454 -26.94 5.44 15.63
C TRP A 454 -25.61 6.14 15.98
N PHE A 455 -24.53 5.87 15.22
CA PHE A 455 -23.24 6.55 15.44
C PHE A 455 -23.32 8.05 15.15
N TRP A 456 -24.03 8.43 14.08
CA TRP A 456 -24.26 9.84 13.78
C TRP A 456 -24.98 10.54 14.92
N LYS A 457 -26.05 9.95 15.46
CA LYS A 457 -26.80 10.51 16.58
C LYS A 457 -25.94 10.60 17.84
N ARG A 458 -25.15 9.57 18.15
CA ARG A 458 -24.22 9.57 19.28
C ARG A 458 -23.16 10.68 19.19
N ALA A 459 -22.69 11.00 17.98
CA ALA A 459 -21.70 12.04 17.77
C ALA A 459 -22.26 13.48 17.88
N ASN A 460 -23.59 13.64 17.79
CA ASN A 460 -24.29 14.94 17.81
C ASN A 460 -25.22 15.12 19.04
N ALA A 461 -25.20 14.17 19.97
CA ALA A 461 -25.85 14.26 21.28
C ALA A 461 -24.89 14.89 22.29
#